data_AF-A0A212ERZ6-F1
#
_entry.id   AF-A0A212ERZ6-F1
#
_cell.length_a   1.000
_cell.length_b   1.000
_cell.length_c   1.000
_cell.angle_alpha   90.00
_cell.angle_beta   90.00
_cell.angle_gamma   90.00
#
_symmetry.space_group_name_H-M   'P 1'
#
loop_
_entity.id
_entity.type
_entity.pdbx_description
1 polymer ?
#
loop_
_entity_poly.entity_id
_entity_poly.type
_entity_poly.pdbx_seq_one_letter_code
_entity_poly.pdbx_strand_id
1 'polypeptide(L)' 'MAFNTLRHLIPTEPADRKLSKIEILRLAGSYITHLDNQLYTGDMEQPCLKKSDTVYKTSLCTFCWSTLKKK' A
#
# COMPACT_ATOMS: atom_id res chain seq x y z
N MET A 1 9.99 -7.49 19.49
CA MET A 1 8.83 -6.59 19.51
C MET A 1 8.71 -5.64 18.30
N ALA A 2 9.75 -5.29 17.53
CA ALA A 2 9.59 -4.35 16.40
C ALA A 2 8.72 -4.84 15.21
N PHE A 3 8.91 -6.08 14.75
CA PHE A 3 8.14 -6.62 13.60
C PHE A 3 6.64 -6.71 13.87
N ASN A 4 6.24 -6.99 15.12
CA ASN A 4 4.83 -7.04 15.49
C ASN A 4 4.23 -5.64 15.39
N THR A 5 4.86 -4.61 15.96
CA THR A 5 4.38 -3.23 15.82
C THR A 5 4.25 -2.82 14.37
N LEU A 6 5.27 -3.09 13.54
CA LEU A 6 5.22 -2.79 12.11
C LEU A 6 4.07 -3.51 11.40
N ARG A 7 3.83 -4.78 11.73
CA ARG A 7 2.72 -5.58 11.17
C ARG A 7 1.34 -4.99 11.48
N HIS A 8 1.15 -4.40 12.66
CA HIS A 8 -0.14 -3.79 13.05
C HIS A 8 -0.43 -2.50 12.29
N LEU A 9 0.60 -1.83 11.74
CA LEU A 9 0.43 -0.60 10.96
C LEU A 9 0.13 -0.87 9.47
N ILE A 10 0.34 -2.09 8.98
CA ILE A 10 0.12 -2.44 7.57
C ILE A 10 -1.34 -2.88 7.40
N PRO A 11 -2.14 -2.21 6.55
CA PRO A 11 -3.51 -2.62 6.29
C PRO A 11 -3.56 -3.90 5.43
N THR A 12 -4.11 -4.98 6.00
CA THR A 12 -4.28 -6.28 5.33
C THR A 12 -5.66 -6.85 5.56
N GLU A 13 -6.16 -7.64 4.61
CA GLU A 13 -7.39 -8.41 4.76
C GLU A 13 -7.12 -9.90 4.55
N PRO A 14 -7.43 -10.78 5.52
CA PRO A 14 -7.91 -10.46 6.87
C PRO A 14 -6.81 -9.84 7.77
N ALA A 15 -7.23 -9.13 8.84
CA ALA A 15 -6.32 -8.36 9.70
C ALA A 15 -5.29 -9.25 10.44
N ASP A 16 -5.62 -10.51 10.68
CA ASP A 16 -4.82 -11.51 11.37
C ASP A 16 -3.98 -12.39 10.42
N ARG A 17 -3.96 -12.07 9.12
CA ARG A 17 -3.13 -12.80 8.14
C ARG A 17 -1.67 -12.88 8.62
N LYS A 18 -1.16 -14.12 8.78
CA LYS A 18 0.25 -14.35 9.09
C LYS A 18 1.12 -13.94 7.91
N LEU A 19 2.09 -13.07 8.17
CA LEU A 19 3.08 -12.62 7.21
C LEU A 19 4.48 -13.00 7.69
N SER A 20 5.32 -13.46 6.77
CA SER A 20 6.74 -13.61 7.02
C SER A 20 7.42 -12.26 7.22
N LYS A 21 8.62 -12.25 7.83
CA LYS A 21 9.40 -11.02 8.06
C LYS A 21 9.64 -10.24 6.75
N ILE A 22 9.94 -10.94 5.65
CA ILE A 22 10.18 -10.30 4.36
C ILE A 22 8.89 -9.74 3.74
N GLU A 23 7.75 -10.40 3.91
CA GLU A 23 6.46 -9.86 3.49
C GLU A 23 6.11 -8.59 4.25
N ILE A 24 6.35 -8.55 5.56
CA ILE A 24 6.13 -7.35 6.39
C ILE A 24 6.97 -6.18 5.85
N LEU A 25 8.25 -6.39 5.57
CA LEU A 25 9.13 -5.33 5.06
C LEU A 25 8.69 -4.83 3.68
N ARG A 26 8.35 -5.76 2.77
CA ARG A 26 7.88 -5.41 1.42
C ARG A 26 6.57 -4.63 1.47
N LEU A 27 5.61 -5.09 2.26
CA LEU A 27 4.31 -4.41 2.41
C LEU A 27 4.44 -3.06 3.10
N ALA A 28 5.31 -2.93 4.13
CA ALA A 28 5.60 -1.65 4.76
C ALA A 28 6.15 -0.64 3.76
N GLY A 29 7.13 -1.04 2.94
CA GLY A 29 7.68 -0.19 1.88
C GLY A 29 6.61 0.25 0.88
N SER A 30 5.80 -0.68 0.40
CA SER A 30 4.68 -0.35 -0.51
C SER A 30 3.63 0.57 0.15
N TYR A 31 3.39 0.42 1.45
CA TYR A 31 2.44 1.26 2.17
C TYR A 31 2.96 2.69 2.36
N ILE A 32 4.25 2.85 2.66
CA ILE A 32 4.90 4.17 2.70
C ILE A 32 4.77 4.87 1.33
N THR A 33 5.10 4.19 0.22
CA THR A 33 4.93 4.77 -1.12
C THR A 33 3.48 5.14 -1.41
N HIS A 34 2.51 4.34 -0.95
CA HIS A 34 1.10 4.65 -1.11
C HIS A 34 0.69 5.92 -0.36
N LEU A 35 1.07 6.04 0.92
CA LEU A 35 0.81 7.24 1.74
C LEU A 35 1.50 8.48 1.16
N ASP A 36 2.75 8.34 0.71
CA ASP A 36 3.50 9.41 0.05
C ASP A 36 2.74 9.95 -1.18
N ASN A 37 2.30 9.05 -2.06
CA ASN A 37 1.50 9.43 -3.22
C ASN A 37 0.19 10.12 -2.82
N GLN A 38 -0.48 9.64 -1.77
CA GLN A 38 -1.72 10.23 -1.27
C GLN A 38 -1.51 11.65 -0.75
N LEU A 39 -0.41 11.91 -0.03
CA LEU A 39 -0.05 13.24 0.44
C LEU A 39 0.20 14.21 -0.73
N TYR A 40 0.93 13.78 -1.77
CA TYR A 40 1.26 14.65 -2.90
C TYR A 40 0.07 14.93 -3.83
N THR A 41 -0.88 14.01 -3.96
CA THR A 41 -2.02 14.20 -4.87
C THR A 41 -3.27 14.76 -4.19
N GLY A 42 -3.33 14.86 -2.86
CA GLY A 42 -4.55 15.26 -2.14
C GLY A 42 -5.70 14.24 -2.29
N ASP A 43 -6.95 14.71 -2.24
CA ASP A 43 -8.19 13.90 -2.37
C ASP A 43 -8.42 13.26 -3.76
N MET A 44 -7.39 13.19 -4.60
CA MET A 44 -7.50 12.53 -5.89
C MET A 44 -7.66 11.02 -5.67
N GLU A 45 -8.69 10.43 -6.29
CA GLU A 45 -9.13 9.05 -6.05
C GLU A 45 -8.08 7.96 -6.41
N GLN A 46 -7.01 8.34 -7.12
CA GLN A 46 -5.98 7.41 -7.63
C GLN A 46 -4.57 8.01 -7.52
N PRO A 47 -4.03 8.16 -6.29
CA PRO A 47 -2.72 8.76 -6.04
C PRO A 47 -1.57 7.98 -6.69
N CYS A 48 -1.71 6.66 -6.72
CA CYS A 48 -0.72 5.73 -7.25
C CYS A 48 -0.71 5.58 -8.78
N LEU A 49 -1.69 6.14 -9.51
CA LEU A 49 -1.80 6.01 -10.97
C LEU A 49 -1.03 7.10 -11.73
N LYS A 50 -0.76 8.25 -11.08
CA LYS A 50 -0.22 9.44 -11.75
C LYS A 50 1.31 9.51 -11.86
N LYS A 51 2.05 8.67 -11.14
CA LYS A 51 3.54 8.59 -11.21
C LYS A 51 4.00 7.55 -12.24
N SER A 52 3.40 7.50 -13.44
CA SER A 52 3.82 6.59 -14.51
C SER A 52 4.47 7.34 -15.66
N ASP A 53 5.64 7.94 -15.42
CA ASP A 53 6.61 8.07 -16.50
C ASP A 53 7.26 6.69 -16.69
N THR A 54 6.77 5.99 -17.71
CA THR A 54 7.41 4.86 -18.41
C THR A 54 7.88 3.64 -17.60
N VAL A 55 7.21 2.49 -17.80
CA VAL A 55 7.71 1.08 -17.83
C VAL A 55 6.81 0.07 -17.08
N TYR A 56 6.01 0.46 -16.08
CA TYR A 56 5.08 -0.48 -15.41
C TYR A 56 3.62 -0.23 -15.79
N LYS A 57 3.19 -0.94 -16.81
CA LYS A 57 1.80 -1.08 -17.27
C LYS A 57 0.85 -1.34 -16.08
N THR A 58 0.04 -0.33 -15.74
CA THR A 58 -1.32 -0.39 -15.14
C THR A 58 -1.62 -1.49 -14.11
N SER A 59 -0.78 -1.70 -13.10
CA SER A 59 -1.20 -2.44 -11.90
C SER A 59 -1.27 -1.48 -10.73
N LEU A 60 -2.50 -1.08 -10.41
CA LEU A 60 -2.83 -0.24 -9.28
C LEU A 60 -2.29 -0.91 -8.00
N CYS A 61 -1.65 -0.16 -7.11
CA CYS A 61 -1.04 -0.76 -5.92
C CYS A 61 -2.11 -1.46 -5.06
N THR A 62 -1.72 -2.51 -4.34
CA THR A 62 -2.66 -3.34 -3.57
C THR A 62 -3.53 -2.52 -2.60
N PHE A 63 -2.97 -1.45 -2.02
CA PHE A 63 -3.71 -0.56 -1.12
C PHE A 63 -4.74 0.31 -1.84
N CYS A 64 -4.38 0.89 -2.99
CA CYS A 64 -5.35 1.58 -3.84
C CYS A 64 -6.46 0.61 -4.29
N TRP A 65 -6.13 -0.67 -4.55
CA TRP A 65 -7.08 -1.67 -5.04
C TRP A 65 -8.08 -2.04 -3.95
N SER A 66 -7.60 -2.18 -2.71
CA SER A 66 -8.44 -2.38 -1.53
C SER A 66 -9.38 -1.20 -1.28
N THR A 67 -8.95 0.05 -1.50
CA THR A 67 -9.82 1.23 -1.34
C THR A 67 -10.91 1.30 -2.40
N LEU A 68 -10.61 0.98 -3.66
CA LEU A 68 -11.62 0.97 -4.74
C LEU A 68 -12.70 -0.10 -4.53
N LYS A 69 -12.35 -1.27 -3.98
CA LYS A 69 -13.32 -2.33 -3.69
C LYS A 69 -14.27 -2.03 -2.52
N LYS A 70 -13.97 -1.01 -1.71
CA LYS A 70 -14.78 -0.63 -0.53
C LYS A 70 -15.81 0.46 -0.82
N LYS A 71 -15.87 0.98 -2.06
CA LYS A 71 -16.92 1.90 -2.52
C LYS A 71 -18.15 1.15 -3.01
#